data_AF-A0A2I0QWP6-F1
#
_entry.id   AF-A0A2I0QWP6-F1
#
_cell.length_a   1.000
_cell.length_b   1.000
_cell.length_c   1.000
_cell.angle_alpha   90.00
_cell.angle_beta   90.00
_cell.angle_gamma   90.00
#
_symmetry.space_group_name_H-M   'P 1'
#
loop_
_entity.id
_entity.type
_entity.pdbx_description
1 polymer ?
#
loop_
_entity_poly.entity_id
_entity_poly.type
_entity_poly.pdbx_seq_one_letter_code
_entity_poly.pdbx_strand_id
1 'polypeptide(L)' 'MGRDEHKNGKRNDPLRQTPKNQVSDGVDVEFSDELANLDDQEAQERSRAAEERARKRQN' A
#
# COMPACT_ATOMS: atom_id res chain seq x y z
N MET A 1 23.80 48.41 6.99
CA MET A 1 24.75 47.28 6.96
C MET A 1 24.36 46.32 8.07
N GLY A 2 24.33 45.00 7.81
CA GLY A 2 23.99 43.96 8.79
C GLY A 2 22.78 43.13 8.35
N ARG A 3 22.81 42.55 7.14
CA ARG A 3 23.41 41.24 6.85
C ARG A 3 22.60 40.11 7.48
N ASP A 4 21.43 39.84 6.88
CA ASP A 4 21.01 38.55 6.32
C ASP A 4 21.67 37.24 6.87
N GLU A 5 21.79 37.09 8.20
CA GLU A 5 22.46 35.96 8.87
C GLU A 5 21.49 34.90 9.47
N HIS A 6 20.28 34.79 8.93
CA HIS A 6 19.34 33.73 9.30
C HIS A 6 19.03 32.76 8.16
N LYS A 7 19.93 32.66 7.16
CA LYS A 7 19.86 31.70 6.06
C LYS A 7 20.82 30.52 6.21
N ASN A 8 21.13 30.11 7.44
CA ASN A 8 21.93 28.91 7.67
C ASN A 8 21.02 27.76 8.11
N GLY A 9 20.75 26.89 7.12
CA GLY A 9 19.73 25.86 7.13
C GLY A 9 19.75 24.96 8.36
N LYS A 10 18.70 25.07 9.17
CA LYS A 10 18.22 23.90 9.90
C LYS A 10 17.54 23.03 8.86
N ARG A 11 18.22 21.93 8.53
CA ARG A 11 17.73 20.86 7.67
C ARG A 11 16.27 20.62 8.01
N ASN A 12 15.40 20.76 7.01
CA ASN A 12 13.99 20.40 7.07
C ASN A 12 13.86 18.87 7.16
N ASP A 13 14.56 18.23 8.10
CA ASP A 13 14.15 16.90 8.51
C ASP A 13 12.88 17.15 9.33
N PRO A 14 11.68 16.78 8.84
CA PRO A 14 10.51 16.82 9.68
C PRO A 14 10.88 16.06 10.95
N LEU A 15 10.55 16.60 12.11
CA LEU A 15 10.65 15.90 13.39
C LEU A 15 9.71 14.70 13.30
N ARG A 16 10.15 13.64 12.60
CA ARG A 16 9.40 12.41 12.40
C ARG A 16 9.25 11.86 13.79
N GLN A 17 8.01 11.93 14.28
CA GLN A 17 7.65 11.42 15.61
C GLN A 17 7.96 9.92 15.71
N THR A 18 8.05 9.24 14.57
CA THR A 18 8.48 7.85 14.43
C THR A 18 9.97 7.74 14.10
N PRO A 19 10.74 6.97 14.88
CA PRO A 19 12.14 6.68 14.57
C PRO A 19 12.26 5.94 13.23
N LYS A 20 13.40 6.09 12.54
CA LYS A 20 13.61 5.62 11.15
C LYS A 20 13.36 4.12 10.95
N ASN A 21 13.55 3.31 11.99
CA ASN A 21 13.31 1.86 11.99
C ASN A 21 11.84 1.46 12.22
N GLN A 22 10.96 2.43 12.46
CA GLN A 22 9.51 2.23 12.63
C GLN A 22 8.71 2.89 11.49
N VAL A 23 9.39 3.38 10.46
CA VAL A 23 8.74 3.84 9.23
C VAL A 23 8.39 2.59 8.44
N SER A 24 7.10 2.29 8.31
CA SER A 24 6.65 1.21 7.43
C SER A 24 6.93 1.58 5.97
N ASP A 25 7.12 0.55 5.12
CA ASP A 25 7.40 0.73 3.69
C ASP A 25 6.22 1.35 2.92
N GLY A 26 5.06 1.52 3.56
CA GLY A 26 3.88 2.15 2.97
C GLY A 26 3.22 1.30 1.87
N VAL A 27 3.36 -0.02 1.94
CA VAL A 27 2.72 -0.92 1.00
C VAL A 27 1.26 -1.08 1.41
N ASP A 28 0.35 -0.49 0.62
CA ASP A 28 -1.08 -0.72 0.74
C ASP A 28 -1.40 -2.12 0.17
N VAL A 29 -1.66 -3.08 1.05
CA VAL A 29 -2.00 -4.46 0.69
C VAL A 29 -3.52 -4.62 0.66
N GLU A 30 -4.10 -4.63 -0.54
CA GLU A 30 -5.56 -4.72 -0.75
C GLU A 30 -6.12 -6.13 -0.48
N PHE A 31 -5.31 -7.16 -0.70
CA PHE A 31 -5.69 -8.54 -0.46
C PHE A 31 -4.46 -9.34 -0.02
N SER A 32 -4.66 -10.20 0.98
CA SER A 32 -3.61 -11.08 1.49
C SER A 32 -4.18 -12.47 1.73
N ASP A 33 -3.58 -13.49 1.09
CA ASP A 33 -4.02 -14.88 1.21
C ASP A 33 -3.91 -15.41 2.65
N GLU A 34 -2.95 -14.91 3.43
CA GLU A 34 -2.73 -15.35 4.82
C GLU A 34 -3.82 -14.86 5.80
N LEU A 35 -4.47 -13.74 5.48
CA LEU A 35 -5.60 -13.19 6.26
C LEU A 35 -6.96 -13.54 5.65
N ALA A 36 -6.97 -14.10 4.44
CA ALA A 36 -8.19 -14.50 3.76
C ALA A 36 -8.89 -15.60 4.55
N ASN A 37 -10.19 -15.42 4.78
CA ASN A 37 -11.01 -16.45 5.41
C ASN A 37 -11.54 -17.43 4.33
N LEU A 38 -12.28 -18.45 4.79
CA LEU A 38 -12.88 -19.45 3.88
C LEU A 38 -13.83 -18.80 2.86
N ASP A 39 -14.60 -17.80 3.27
CA ASP A 39 -15.55 -17.12 2.38
C ASP A 39 -14.82 -16.35 1.26
N ASP A 40 -13.69 -15.71 1.58
CA ASP A 40 -12.85 -15.00 0.62
C ASP A 40 -12.29 -15.95 -0.43
N GLN A 41 -11.83 -17.13 -0.02
CA GLN A 41 -11.32 -18.17 -0.92
C GLN A 41 -12.44 -18.69 -1.83
N GLU A 42 -13.61 -19.02 -1.28
CA GLU A 42 -14.75 -19.47 -2.07
C GLU A 42 -15.21 -18.40 -3.08
N ALA A 43 -15.18 -17.12 -2.70
CA ALA A 43 -15.55 -16.02 -3.58
C ALA A 43 -14.60 -15.94 -4.79
N GLN A 44 -13.29 -16.09 -4.57
CA GLN A 44 -12.32 -16.14 -5.65
C GLN A 44 -12.55 -17.33 -6.59
N GLU A 45 -12.77 -18.53 -6.04
CA GLU A 45 -13.03 -19.72 -6.84
C GLU A 45 -14.30 -19.58 -7.69
N ARG A 46 -15.38 -19.05 -7.10
CA ARG A 46 -16.63 -18.78 -7.83
C ARG A 46 -16.42 -17.77 -8.96
N SER A 47 -15.65 -16.71 -8.71
CA SER A 47 -15.32 -15.70 -9.72
C SER A 47 -14.56 -16.31 -10.90
N ARG A 48 -13.51 -17.10 -10.63
CA ARG A 48 -12.73 -17.80 -11.66
C ARG A 48 -13.61 -18.73 -12.50
N ALA A 49 -14.47 -19.53 -11.86
CA ALA A 49 -15.38 -20.43 -12.55
C ALA A 49 -16.42 -19.68 -13.41
N ALA A 50 -16.88 -18.49 -12.98
CA ALA A 50 -17.78 -17.66 -13.77
C ALA A 50 -17.08 -17.08 -15.01
N GLU A 51 -15.84 -16.62 -14.86
CA GLU A 51 -15.05 -16.10 -15.96
C GLU A 51 -14.78 -17.17 -17.02
N GLU A 52 -14.43 -18.40 -16.62
CA GLU A 52 -14.25 -19.51 -17.55
C GLU A 52 -15.52 -19.81 -18.35
N ARG A 53 -16.69 -19.79 -17.69
CA ARG A 53 -17.98 -19.97 -18.36
C ARG A 53 -18.25 -18.84 -19.35
N ALA A 54 -17.92 -17.60 -18.99
CA ALA A 54 -18.10 -16.44 -19.86
C ALA A 54 -17.18 -16.52 -21.09
N ARG A 55 -15.89 -16.84 -20.90
CA ARG A 55 -14.92 -17.03 -21.99
C ARG A 55 -15.37 -18.10 -22.98
N LYS A 56 -15.88 -19.24 -22.49
CA LYS A 56 -16.42 -20.32 -23.33
C LYS A 56 -17.63 -19.93 -24.18
N ARG A 57 -18.37 -18.89 -23.79
CA ARG A 57 -19.53 -18.37 -24.55
C ARG A 57 -19.16 -17.29 -25.56
N GLN A 58 -17.96 -16.71 -25.46
CA GLN A 58 -17.48 -15.67 -26.38
C GLN A 58 -16.75 -16.23 -27.61
N ASN A 59 -16.32 -17.50 -27.55
CA ASN A 59 -15.87 -18.27 -28.72
C ASN A 59 -17.05 -18.97 -29.40
#